data_AF-A0A8H6SEY6-F1
#
_entry.id   AF-A0A8H6SEY6-F1
#
_cell.length_a   1.000
_cell.length_b   1.000
_cell.length_c   1.000
_cell.angle_alpha   90.00
_cell.angle_beta   90.00
_cell.angle_gamma   90.00
#
_symmetry.space_group_name_H-M   'P 1'
#
loop_
_entity.id
_entity.type
_entity.pdbx_description
1 polymer ?
#
loop_
_entity_poly.entity_id
_entity_poly.type
_entity_poly.pdbx_seq_one_letter_code
_entity_poly.pdbx_strand_id
1 'polypeptide(L)'
;MNPFAQGWNQHHGNVNAGAGAPYGTGTGPSVYGALPLPAAANGGQEYAYAYGYGQQQGYDYAQHPQANYYAHQSQYPTHNAYQATPAPALPPLTRFTFVPNPSANTNTPSSTTPIYNALVTTPNGSGGPNNNATPLFRITTNSIAHGYSVVQRGNYANVAYVEWRAGARSPVVDVYGVVPKVKSGEWLVLGEGKTYRKMTVRDKRYRWVPDESNINLYTDSSRTPHFLGRITSTSTGTALELTDEAQQRDGLLEAVVVAALVLLSGRAID
;
A
#
# COMPACT_ATOMS: atom_id res chain seq x y z
N MET A 1 -7.78 16.09 3.61
CA MET A 1 -8.76 15.08 4.06
C MET A 1 -8.56 13.84 3.20
N ASN A 2 -8.19 12.72 3.82
CA ASN A 2 -7.83 11.48 3.13
C ASN A 2 -9.11 10.70 2.75
N PRO A 3 -9.39 10.40 1.46
CA PRO A 3 -10.55 9.60 1.06
C PRO A 3 -10.49 8.15 1.57
N PHE A 4 -9.32 7.67 1.99
CA PHE A 4 -9.11 6.40 2.69
C PHE A 4 -9.35 6.48 4.21
N ALA A 5 -9.64 7.66 4.76
CA ALA A 5 -9.97 7.86 6.18
C ALA A 5 -11.46 8.13 6.43
N GLN A 6 -12.22 8.64 5.44
CA GLN A 6 -13.62 9.03 5.64
C GLN A 6 -14.66 7.94 5.34
N GLY A 7 -14.34 6.92 4.55
CA GLY A 7 -15.18 5.72 4.39
C GLY A 7 -15.09 4.72 5.57
N TRP A 8 -14.27 5.02 6.58
CA TRP A 8 -13.78 4.04 7.54
C TRP A 8 -14.50 4.03 8.90
N ASN A 9 -15.34 5.03 9.16
CA ASN A 9 -16.02 5.21 10.46
C ASN A 9 -17.56 5.06 10.40
N GLN A 10 -18.13 4.58 9.30
CA GLN A 10 -19.59 4.49 9.13
C GLN A 10 -20.10 3.09 8.77
N HIS A 11 -19.66 2.01 9.42
CA HIS A 11 -20.44 0.77 9.35
C HIS A 11 -20.43 0.02 10.69
N HIS A 12 -21.40 0.39 11.54
CA HIS A 12 -21.94 -0.50 12.55
C HIS A 12 -22.84 -1.54 11.87
N GLY A 13 -22.57 -2.82 12.12
CA GLY A 13 -23.57 -3.89 12.15
C GLY A 13 -24.07 -4.45 10.82
N ASN A 14 -23.56 -5.63 10.44
CA ASN A 14 -24.45 -6.69 9.94
C ASN A 14 -24.05 -8.01 10.60
N VAL A 15 -24.44 -8.15 11.87
CA VAL A 15 -24.50 -9.43 12.57
C VAL A 15 -25.91 -9.98 12.38
N ASN A 16 -26.07 -10.86 11.40
CA ASN A 16 -27.17 -11.82 11.45
C ASN A 16 -26.66 -13.19 10.97
N ALA A 17 -25.91 -13.84 11.86
CA ALA A 17 -25.83 -15.28 11.95
C ALA A 17 -25.93 -15.60 13.44
N GLY A 18 -26.97 -16.35 13.80
CA GLY A 18 -27.40 -16.55 15.18
C GLY A 18 -26.41 -17.28 16.08
N ALA A 19 -26.72 -17.16 17.36
CA ALA A 19 -26.21 -17.90 18.53
C ALA A 19 -24.83 -17.48 19.09
N GLY A 20 -24.85 -16.40 19.86
CA GLY A 20 -24.45 -16.40 21.27
C GLY A 20 -22.96 -16.59 21.63
N ALA A 21 -22.24 -15.49 21.76
CA ALA A 21 -21.10 -15.39 22.70
C ALA A 21 -20.89 -13.92 23.13
N PRO A 22 -20.63 -13.62 24.42
CA PRO A 22 -20.55 -12.25 24.92
C PRO A 22 -19.09 -11.80 25.16
N TYR A 23 -18.55 -10.91 24.34
CA TYR A 23 -17.36 -10.08 24.63
C TYR A 23 -17.51 -8.80 23.81
N GLY A 24 -17.37 -7.57 24.29
CA GLY A 24 -16.40 -6.99 25.22
C GLY A 24 -15.92 -5.73 24.52
N THR A 25 -16.03 -4.55 25.14
CA THR A 25 -15.72 -3.24 24.53
C THR A 25 -14.21 -3.05 24.38
N GLY A 26 -13.62 -3.74 23.40
CA GLY A 26 -12.22 -3.59 23.01
C GLY A 26 -12.12 -2.84 21.68
N THR A 27 -11.18 -1.91 21.60
CA THR A 27 -10.78 -1.14 20.42
C THR A 27 -10.71 -2.05 19.18
N GLY A 28 -11.47 -1.70 18.13
CA GLY A 28 -11.63 -2.52 16.94
C GLY A 28 -10.30 -2.75 16.19
N PRO A 29 -10.11 -3.93 15.57
CA PRO A 29 -8.92 -4.23 14.77
C PRO A 29 -8.80 -3.28 13.57
N SER A 30 -7.57 -2.87 13.24
CA SER A 30 -7.26 -2.10 12.03
C SER A 30 -7.79 -2.84 10.80
N VAL A 31 -8.75 -2.24 10.10
CA VAL A 31 -9.52 -2.87 9.01
C VAL A 31 -8.70 -3.03 7.71
N TYR A 32 -7.46 -2.52 7.67
CA TYR A 32 -6.48 -2.90 6.66
C TYR A 32 -5.45 -3.83 7.29
N GLY A 33 -5.30 -5.02 6.71
CA GLY A 33 -4.05 -5.79 6.85
C GLY A 33 -2.83 -4.95 6.44
N ALA A 34 -2.96 -3.83 5.73
CA ALA A 34 -1.92 -2.83 5.62
C ALA A 34 -1.85 -1.95 6.88
N LEU A 35 -0.96 -2.34 7.80
CA LEU A 35 -0.13 -1.47 8.66
C LEU A 35 -0.82 -0.40 9.52
N PRO A 36 -0.52 -0.30 10.82
CA PRO A 36 -0.94 0.86 11.61
C PRO A 36 -0.42 2.13 10.95
N LEU A 37 -1.31 3.08 10.67
CA LEU A 37 -0.86 4.43 10.31
C LEU A 37 0.06 4.93 11.45
N PRO A 38 1.21 5.56 11.14
CA PRO A 38 1.93 6.28 12.17
C PRO A 38 0.95 7.26 12.81
N ALA A 39 0.85 7.21 14.15
CA ALA A 39 0.00 8.12 14.88
C ALA A 39 0.31 9.53 14.39
N ALA A 40 -0.69 10.25 13.89
CA ALA A 40 -0.55 11.67 13.62
C ALA A 40 0.00 12.28 14.90
N ALA A 41 1.17 12.91 14.80
CA ALA A 41 1.75 13.66 15.90
C ALA A 41 0.78 14.81 16.21
N ASN A 42 -0.19 14.53 17.09
CA ASN A 42 -0.99 15.56 17.72
C ASN A 42 -0.02 16.34 18.60
N GLY A 43 0.38 17.51 18.10
CA GLY A 43 1.01 18.53 18.91
C GLY A 43 0.12 18.82 20.11
N GLY A 44 0.73 18.82 21.29
CA GLY A 44 0.05 19.17 22.53
C GLY A 44 0.47 18.39 23.76
N GLN A 45 1.75 18.05 23.93
CA GLN A 45 2.31 17.91 25.27
C GLN A 45 3.68 18.58 25.33
N GLU A 46 3.65 19.77 25.91
CA GLU A 46 4.76 20.58 26.36
C GLU A 46 5.50 19.80 27.45
N TYR A 47 6.63 19.17 27.09
CA TYR A 47 7.55 18.62 28.08
C TYR A 47 8.30 19.79 28.72
N ALA A 48 7.89 20.14 29.94
CA ALA A 48 8.64 21.03 30.82
C ALA A 48 9.97 20.38 31.20
N TYR A 49 11.06 20.83 30.57
CA TYR A 49 12.42 20.56 31.03
C TYR A 49 12.75 21.53 32.16
N ALA A 50 12.77 21.03 33.39
CA ALA A 50 13.33 21.75 34.53
C ALA A 50 14.87 21.77 34.41
N TYR A 51 15.42 22.86 33.89
CA TYR A 51 16.84 23.16 34.00
C TYR A 51 17.10 23.88 35.32
N GLY A 52 17.86 23.22 36.20
CA GLY A 52 18.38 23.81 37.43
C GLY A 52 19.37 24.93 37.13
N TYR A 53 19.13 26.10 37.73
CA TYR A 53 20.05 27.23 37.70
C TYR A 53 21.26 26.95 38.61
N GLY A 54 22.42 26.69 38.00
CA GLY A 54 23.72 26.82 38.64
C GLY A 54 24.18 28.28 38.56
N GLN A 55 24.50 28.87 39.70
CA GLN A 55 25.06 30.22 39.80
C GLN A 55 26.42 30.29 39.08
N GLN A 56 26.59 31.29 38.20
CA GLN A 56 27.87 31.66 37.62
C GLN A 56 28.29 33.03 38.17
N GLN A 57 29.48 33.02 38.77
CA GLN A 57 30.15 34.17 39.38
C GLN A 57 30.50 35.21 38.32
N GLY A 58 30.41 36.47 38.73
CA GLY A 58 30.68 37.64 37.92
C GLY A 58 32.14 37.73 37.49
N TYR A 59 32.32 38.17 36.25
CA TYR A 59 33.58 38.69 35.75
C TYR A 59 33.38 40.14 35.30
N ASP A 60 34.34 40.95 35.71
CA ASP A 60 34.45 42.38 35.57
C ASP A 60 34.64 42.78 34.09
N TYR A 61 33.85 43.74 33.59
CA TYR A 61 33.99 44.27 32.24
C TYR A 61 34.94 45.48 32.27
N ALA A 62 36.21 45.24 31.91
CA ALA A 62 37.14 46.31 31.58
C ALA A 62 36.84 46.87 30.18
N GLN A 63 36.76 48.19 30.09
CA GLN A 63 36.53 48.96 28.88
C GLN A 63 37.66 48.76 27.86
N HIS A 64 37.30 48.32 26.65
CA HIS A 64 38.20 48.33 25.49
C HIS A 64 37.88 49.52 24.56
N PRO A 65 38.90 50.21 24.03
CA PRO A 65 38.71 51.37 23.16
C PRO A 65 38.22 50.99 21.77
N GLN A 66 37.35 51.84 21.21
CA GLN A 66 36.82 51.73 19.86
C GLN A 66 37.94 51.86 18.82
N ALA A 67 38.22 50.77 18.10
CA ALA A 67 39.04 50.79 16.90
C ALA A 67 38.14 50.85 15.66
N ASN A 68 38.27 51.95 14.92
CA ASN A 68 37.72 52.13 13.59
C ASN A 68 38.31 51.08 12.63
N TYR A 69 37.53 50.05 12.29
CA TYR A 69 37.87 49.11 11.23
C TYR A 69 37.29 49.58 9.90
N TYR A 70 38.19 49.89 8.98
CA TYR A 70 37.91 50.21 7.58
C TYR A 70 37.16 49.07 6.89
N ALA A 71 36.12 49.43 6.15
CA ALA A 71 35.36 48.55 5.29
C ALA A 71 36.21 48.04 4.11
N HIS A 72 36.79 46.85 4.25
CA HIS A 72 37.21 46.06 3.09
C HIS A 72 36.00 45.30 2.56
N GLN A 73 35.41 45.84 1.50
CA GLN A 73 34.35 45.21 0.73
C GLN A 73 34.97 44.05 -0.07
N SER A 74 35.10 42.89 0.56
CA SER A 74 35.48 41.66 -0.13
C SER A 74 34.37 41.31 -1.12
N GLN A 75 34.68 41.41 -2.42
CA GLN A 75 33.87 40.83 -3.48
C GLN A 75 33.82 39.32 -3.25
N TYR A 76 32.73 38.84 -2.66
CA TYR A 76 32.44 37.42 -2.64
C TYR A 76 32.26 36.97 -4.09
N PRO A 77 32.95 35.91 -4.55
CA PRO A 77 32.66 35.30 -5.82
C PRO A 77 31.16 34.97 -5.82
N THR A 78 30.45 35.46 -6.82
CA THR A 78 29.05 35.10 -7.04
C THR A 78 29.01 33.59 -7.20
N HIS A 79 28.60 32.91 -6.13
CA HIS A 79 28.49 31.47 -6.05
C HIS A 79 27.60 31.02 -7.20
N ASN A 80 28.17 30.28 -8.16
CA ASN A 80 27.43 29.69 -9.26
C ASN A 80 26.20 29.02 -8.67
N ALA A 81 25.02 29.49 -9.07
CA ALA A 81 23.76 28.87 -8.73
C ALA A 81 23.90 27.37 -9.03
N TYR A 82 23.83 26.54 -7.98
CA TYR A 82 23.73 25.10 -8.13
C TYR A 82 22.53 24.84 -9.02
N GLN A 83 22.77 24.61 -10.31
CA GLN A 83 21.73 24.19 -11.23
C GLN A 83 21.26 22.84 -10.71
N ALA A 84 20.11 22.85 -10.03
CA ALA A 84 19.49 21.66 -9.52
C ALA A 84 19.37 20.70 -10.71
N THR A 85 20.09 19.59 -10.65
CA THR A 85 19.99 18.56 -11.67
C THR A 85 18.53 18.10 -11.65
N PRO A 86 17.81 18.17 -12.78
CA PRO A 86 16.41 17.81 -12.80
C PRO A 86 16.27 16.39 -12.26
N ALA A 87 15.28 16.19 -11.38
CA ALA A 87 15.00 14.86 -10.86
C ALA A 87 14.80 13.90 -12.04
N PRO A 88 15.37 12.68 -11.99
CA PRO A 88 15.22 11.71 -13.06
C PRO A 88 13.73 11.45 -13.33
N ALA A 89 13.35 11.44 -14.60
CA ALA A 89 11.97 11.16 -15.00
C ALA A 89 11.54 9.77 -14.48
N LEU A 90 10.32 9.68 -13.96
CA LEU A 90 9.77 8.40 -13.52
C LEU A 90 9.60 7.45 -14.73
N PRO A 91 9.81 6.14 -14.55
CA PRO A 91 9.58 5.17 -15.62
C PRO A 91 8.11 5.19 -16.07
N PRO A 92 7.84 4.90 -17.35
CA PRO A 92 6.47 4.80 -17.84
C PRO A 92 5.72 3.69 -17.09
N LEU A 93 4.41 3.92 -16.85
CA LEU A 93 3.55 2.98 -16.15
C LEU A 93 2.43 2.48 -17.06
N THR A 94 2.24 1.17 -17.08
CA THR A 94 1.07 0.52 -17.66
C THR A 94 0.00 0.37 -16.58
N ARG A 95 -1.19 0.89 -16.85
CA ARG A 95 -2.33 0.84 -15.93
C ARG A 95 -3.21 -0.40 -16.17
N PHE A 96 -3.41 -1.19 -15.15
CA PHE A 96 -4.38 -2.27 -15.09
C PHE A 96 -5.56 -1.85 -14.21
N THR A 97 -6.78 -1.93 -14.71
CA THR A 97 -7.97 -1.54 -13.94
C THR A 97 -8.71 -2.78 -13.47
N PHE A 98 -9.06 -2.82 -12.18
CA PHE A 98 -9.97 -3.81 -11.62
C PHE A 98 -11.39 -3.28 -11.80
N VAL A 99 -12.12 -3.85 -12.74
CA VAL A 99 -13.52 -3.52 -12.99
C VAL A 99 -14.42 -4.63 -12.47
N PRO A 100 -15.62 -4.33 -11.93
CA PRO A 100 -16.57 -5.37 -11.55
C PRO A 100 -16.87 -6.32 -12.73
N ASN A 101 -16.89 -7.63 -12.47
CA ASN A 101 -17.29 -8.62 -13.47
C ASN A 101 -18.82 -8.72 -13.50
N PRO A 102 -19.52 -8.20 -14.52
CA PRO A 102 -20.98 -8.21 -14.57
C PRO A 102 -21.57 -9.62 -14.70
N SER A 103 -20.77 -10.60 -15.14
CA SER A 103 -21.20 -12.00 -15.24
C SER A 103 -21.15 -12.76 -13.91
N ALA A 104 -20.55 -12.17 -12.86
CA ALA A 104 -20.54 -12.78 -11.55
C ALA A 104 -21.94 -12.69 -10.93
N ASN A 105 -22.70 -13.79 -11.00
CA ASN A 105 -24.00 -13.93 -10.36
C ASN A 105 -23.86 -13.78 -8.85
N THR A 106 -23.98 -12.55 -8.36
CA THR A 106 -23.78 -12.22 -6.96
C THR A 106 -24.97 -11.42 -6.49
N ASN A 107 -25.79 -12.04 -5.62
CA ASN A 107 -26.81 -11.36 -4.81
C ASN A 107 -26.17 -10.43 -3.75
N THR A 108 -24.97 -9.91 -4.00
CA THR A 108 -24.17 -9.14 -3.05
C THR A 108 -24.16 -7.68 -3.51
N PRO A 109 -24.75 -6.75 -2.75
CA PRO A 109 -24.90 -5.36 -3.18
C PRO A 109 -23.54 -4.73 -3.45
N SER A 110 -23.39 -4.20 -4.66
CA SER A 110 -22.15 -3.81 -5.31
C SER A 110 -21.53 -2.49 -4.83
N SER A 111 -21.86 -1.99 -3.63
CA SER A 111 -21.62 -0.57 -3.35
C SER A 111 -20.32 -0.23 -2.63
N THR A 112 -19.60 -1.17 -1.99
CA THR A 112 -18.60 -0.70 -1.01
C THR A 112 -17.34 -1.52 -0.76
N THR A 113 -17.05 -2.66 -1.40
CA THR A 113 -15.75 -3.39 -1.26
C THR A 113 -15.83 -4.73 -2.01
N PRO A 114 -14.77 -5.56 -2.06
CA PRO A 114 -13.38 -5.48 -2.58
C PRO A 114 -13.29 -5.87 -4.07
N ILE A 115 -12.08 -5.95 -4.62
CA ILE A 115 -11.77 -6.51 -5.95
C ILE A 115 -12.10 -8.01 -6.14
N TYR A 116 -13.02 -8.55 -5.32
CA TYR A 116 -13.67 -9.83 -5.57
C TYR A 116 -14.49 -9.74 -6.85
N ASN A 117 -14.54 -10.84 -7.60
CA ASN A 117 -15.34 -10.89 -8.83
C ASN A 117 -14.99 -9.75 -9.79
N ALA A 118 -13.70 -9.48 -10.01
CA ALA A 118 -13.21 -8.40 -10.86
C ALA A 118 -12.59 -8.93 -12.15
N LEU A 119 -12.66 -8.12 -13.20
CA LEU A 119 -11.85 -8.26 -14.41
C LEU A 119 -10.68 -7.29 -14.31
N VAL A 120 -9.48 -7.76 -14.64
CA VAL A 120 -8.27 -6.92 -14.72
C VAL A 120 -8.02 -6.60 -16.19
N THR A 121 -8.19 -5.35 -16.59
CA THR A 121 -8.09 -4.90 -17.98
C THR A 121 -6.91 -3.94 -18.18
N THR A 122 -6.30 -3.98 -19.36
CA THR A 122 -5.27 -3.00 -19.77
C THR A 122 -5.93 -1.72 -20.29
N PRO A 123 -5.19 -0.61 -20.49
CA PRO A 123 -5.77 0.64 -20.99
C PRO A 123 -6.36 0.48 -22.39
N ASN A 124 -5.71 -0.34 -23.23
CA ASN A 124 -6.18 -0.68 -24.58
C ASN A 124 -7.29 -1.74 -24.58
N GLY A 125 -7.57 -2.33 -23.42
CA GLY A 125 -8.66 -3.26 -23.18
C GLY A 125 -9.94 -2.58 -22.70
N SER A 126 -10.07 -1.25 -22.74
CA SER A 126 -11.39 -0.62 -22.64
C SER A 126 -12.16 -0.94 -23.92
N GLY A 127 -13.23 -1.71 -23.78
CA GLY A 127 -13.98 -2.37 -24.85
C GLY A 127 -14.09 -1.59 -26.15
N GLY A 128 -13.90 -2.30 -27.26
CA GLY A 128 -14.60 -1.96 -28.48
C GLY A 128 -16.12 -1.84 -28.21
N PRO A 129 -16.89 -1.29 -29.16
CA PRO A 129 -18.30 -0.89 -28.98
C PRO A 129 -19.27 -1.97 -28.45
N ASN A 130 -18.83 -3.22 -28.31
CA ASN A 130 -19.58 -4.37 -27.79
C ASN A 130 -19.14 -4.85 -26.39
N ASN A 131 -18.28 -4.13 -25.66
CA ASN A 131 -17.79 -4.52 -24.32
C ASN A 131 -17.07 -5.89 -24.26
N ASN A 132 -16.66 -6.47 -25.40
CA ASN A 132 -15.96 -7.75 -25.47
C ASN A 132 -14.44 -7.63 -25.28
N ALA A 133 -14.00 -6.75 -24.38
CA ALA A 133 -12.59 -6.72 -24.02
C ALA A 133 -12.21 -8.04 -23.36
N THR A 134 -11.23 -8.74 -23.93
CA THR A 134 -10.67 -9.93 -23.29
C THR A 134 -9.85 -9.44 -22.08
N PRO A 135 -10.27 -9.75 -20.84
CA PRO A 135 -9.55 -9.30 -19.68
C PRO A 135 -8.20 -10.00 -19.60
N LEU A 136 -7.19 -9.32 -19.07
CA LEU A 136 -5.89 -9.93 -18.84
C LEU A 136 -5.99 -10.99 -17.73
N PHE A 137 -6.71 -10.64 -16.66
CA PHE A 137 -7.08 -11.58 -15.60
C PHE A 137 -8.56 -11.49 -15.25
N ARG A 138 -9.10 -12.61 -14.77
CA ARG A 138 -10.43 -12.71 -14.18
C ARG A 138 -10.28 -13.23 -12.75
N ILE A 139 -10.81 -12.49 -11.80
CA ILE A 139 -10.92 -12.90 -10.41
C ILE A 139 -12.36 -13.36 -10.20
N THR A 140 -12.56 -14.60 -9.76
CA THR A 140 -13.88 -15.14 -9.42
C THR A 140 -13.85 -15.58 -7.97
N THR A 141 -14.77 -15.08 -7.16
CA THR A 141 -14.85 -15.39 -5.73
C THR A 141 -16.13 -16.18 -5.46
N ASN A 142 -15.96 -17.43 -5.03
CA ASN A 142 -17.07 -18.30 -4.67
C ASN A 142 -17.30 -18.24 -3.16
N SER A 143 -18.37 -17.56 -2.75
CA SER A 143 -18.78 -17.50 -1.35
C SER A 143 -19.46 -18.79 -0.86
N ILE A 144 -20.02 -19.59 -1.76
CA ILE A 144 -20.80 -20.81 -1.45
C ILE A 144 -19.86 -21.98 -1.13
N ALA A 145 -18.75 -22.11 -1.85
CA ALA A 145 -17.82 -23.23 -1.69
C ALA A 145 -16.65 -22.89 -0.76
N HIS A 146 -16.93 -22.59 0.51
CA HIS A 146 -15.93 -22.34 1.56
C HIS A 146 -15.06 -21.08 1.41
N GLY A 147 -15.48 -20.12 0.57
CA GLY A 147 -14.84 -18.82 0.44
C GLY A 147 -13.47 -18.93 -0.21
N TYR A 148 -13.40 -19.16 -1.53
CA TYR A 148 -12.14 -19.02 -2.26
C TYR A 148 -12.27 -18.03 -3.41
N SER A 149 -11.17 -17.40 -3.77
CA SER A 149 -11.02 -16.67 -5.03
C SER A 149 -10.10 -17.45 -5.96
N VAL A 150 -10.46 -17.52 -7.23
CA VAL A 150 -9.62 -18.03 -8.32
C VAL A 150 -9.21 -16.86 -9.18
N VAL A 151 -7.92 -16.76 -9.49
CA VAL A 151 -7.40 -15.82 -10.48
C VAL A 151 -7.06 -16.61 -11.74
N GLN A 152 -7.64 -16.20 -12.86
CA GLN A 152 -7.47 -16.82 -14.16
C GLN A 152 -6.89 -15.81 -15.14
N ARG A 153 -6.07 -16.27 -16.08
CA ARG A 153 -5.66 -15.44 -17.24
C ARG A 153 -6.81 -15.29 -18.24
N GLY A 154 -6.65 -14.40 -19.23
CA GLY A 154 -7.63 -14.19 -20.30
C GLY A 154 -7.98 -15.44 -21.12
N ASN A 155 -7.12 -16.46 -21.12
CA ASN A 155 -7.37 -17.78 -21.72
C ASN A 155 -8.02 -18.80 -20.76
N TYR A 156 -8.55 -18.34 -19.62
CA TYR A 156 -9.16 -19.15 -18.56
C TYR A 156 -8.23 -20.13 -17.83
N ALA A 157 -6.91 -20.08 -18.06
CA ALA A 157 -5.97 -20.84 -17.28
C ALA A 157 -5.90 -20.29 -15.84
N ASN A 158 -6.11 -21.16 -14.85
CA ASN A 158 -5.95 -20.78 -13.44
C ASN A 158 -4.47 -20.47 -13.17
N VAL A 159 -4.20 -19.33 -12.53
CA VAL A 159 -2.84 -18.91 -12.14
C VAL A 159 -2.68 -18.76 -10.63
N ALA A 160 -3.76 -18.57 -9.89
CA ALA A 160 -3.70 -18.49 -8.45
C ALA A 160 -5.02 -18.85 -7.77
N TYR A 161 -4.91 -19.20 -6.50
CA TYR A 161 -6.00 -19.41 -5.56
C TYR A 161 -5.77 -18.63 -4.28
N VAL A 162 -6.85 -18.10 -3.71
CA VAL A 162 -6.86 -17.53 -2.36
C VAL A 162 -7.99 -18.16 -1.57
N GLU A 163 -7.68 -18.84 -0.48
CA GLU A 163 -8.65 -19.47 0.42
C GLU A 163 -8.95 -18.53 1.61
N TRP A 164 -10.20 -18.08 1.69
CA TRP A 164 -10.77 -17.20 2.72
C TRP A 164 -11.55 -17.99 3.77
N ARG A 165 -10.92 -18.99 4.38
CA ARG A 165 -11.57 -19.89 5.34
C ARG A 165 -12.27 -19.11 6.46
N ALA A 166 -13.56 -19.34 6.66
CA ALA A 166 -14.31 -18.75 7.76
C ALA A 166 -13.67 -19.14 9.11
N GLY A 167 -13.44 -18.14 9.98
CA GLY A 167 -12.78 -18.34 11.27
C GLY A 167 -11.25 -18.50 11.22
N ALA A 168 -10.63 -18.58 10.04
CA ALA A 168 -9.18 -18.52 9.94
C ALA A 168 -8.69 -17.07 10.09
N ARG A 169 -7.56 -16.92 10.76
CA ARG A 169 -6.94 -15.62 11.02
C ARG A 169 -6.29 -15.00 9.78
N SER A 170 -5.77 -15.83 8.88
CA SER A 170 -5.04 -15.41 7.68
C SER A 170 -5.50 -16.24 6.47
N PRO A 171 -5.79 -15.60 5.32
CA PRO A 171 -6.02 -16.30 4.05
C PRO A 171 -4.84 -17.18 3.65
N VAL A 172 -5.09 -18.26 2.91
CA VAL A 172 -4.04 -19.07 2.29
C VAL A 172 -3.95 -18.70 0.81
N VAL A 173 -2.76 -18.41 0.32
CA VAL A 173 -2.49 -18.02 -1.06
C VAL A 173 -1.66 -19.10 -1.75
N ASP A 174 -1.96 -19.35 -3.02
CA ASP A 174 -1.17 -20.21 -3.91
C ASP A 174 -1.11 -19.53 -5.29
N VAL A 175 0.10 -19.22 -5.78
CA VAL A 175 0.32 -18.66 -7.13
C VAL A 175 1.17 -19.64 -7.91
N TYR A 176 0.56 -20.32 -8.88
CA TYR A 176 1.12 -21.51 -9.51
C TYR A 176 2.49 -21.26 -10.14
N GLY A 177 3.50 -22.02 -9.70
CA GLY A 177 4.88 -21.92 -10.18
C GLY A 177 5.59 -20.62 -9.76
N VAL A 178 5.00 -19.82 -8.87
CA VAL A 178 5.52 -18.50 -8.48
C VAL A 178 5.62 -18.35 -6.96
N VAL A 179 4.54 -18.66 -6.24
CA VAL A 179 4.45 -18.62 -4.78
C VAL A 179 3.82 -19.95 -4.33
N PRO A 180 4.53 -20.77 -3.53
CA PRO A 180 3.95 -22.02 -3.04
C PRO A 180 2.76 -21.73 -2.13
N LYS A 181 1.87 -22.71 -1.96
CA LYS A 181 0.71 -22.60 -1.07
C LYS A 181 1.15 -22.26 0.36
N VAL A 182 0.78 -21.08 0.84
CA VAL A 182 1.30 -20.50 2.09
C VAL A 182 0.27 -19.54 2.71
N LYS A 183 0.34 -19.29 4.02
CA LYS A 183 -0.50 -18.24 4.62
C LYS A 183 -0.11 -16.87 4.10
N SER A 184 -1.08 -16.00 3.89
CA SER A 184 -0.83 -14.66 3.38
C SER A 184 0.09 -13.83 4.29
N GLY A 185 0.03 -13.99 5.62
CA GLY A 185 0.94 -13.31 6.55
C GLY A 185 2.38 -13.84 6.52
N GLU A 186 2.58 -15.09 6.09
CA GLU A 186 3.90 -15.69 5.88
C GLU A 186 4.48 -15.26 4.52
N TRP A 187 3.64 -14.94 3.53
CA TRP A 187 4.07 -14.44 2.21
C TRP A 187 4.23 -12.92 2.14
N LEU A 188 3.26 -12.17 2.67
CA LEU A 188 3.21 -10.70 2.76
C LEU A 188 3.64 -10.25 4.16
N VAL A 189 4.83 -10.65 4.60
CA VAL A 189 5.32 -10.48 5.96
C VAL A 189 5.32 -9.02 6.40
N LEU A 190 4.80 -8.74 7.60
CA LEU A 190 4.88 -7.41 8.21
C LEU A 190 6.34 -7.00 8.47
N GLY A 191 6.75 -5.82 8.00
CA GLY A 191 8.06 -5.25 8.36
C GLY A 191 8.15 -4.89 9.84
N GLU A 192 9.36 -4.84 10.38
CA GLU A 192 9.64 -4.60 11.81
C GLU A 192 9.02 -3.29 12.33
N GLY A 193 9.09 -2.22 11.53
CA GLY A 193 8.47 -0.93 11.86
C GLY A 193 6.96 -0.86 11.59
N LYS A 194 6.35 -1.93 11.07
CA LYS A 194 4.95 -1.95 10.62
C LYS A 194 4.62 -0.77 9.71
N THR A 195 5.52 -0.43 8.80
CA THR A 195 5.34 0.61 7.77
C THR A 195 5.45 0.07 6.35
N TYR A 196 5.70 -1.23 6.18
CA TYR A 196 5.67 -1.90 4.89
C TYR A 196 5.40 -3.41 5.09
N ARG A 197 4.99 -4.10 4.02
CA ARG A 197 4.96 -5.57 3.96
C ARG A 197 6.01 -6.07 2.97
N LYS A 198 6.76 -7.10 3.33
CA LYS A 198 7.71 -7.79 2.45
C LYS A 198 7.00 -8.90 1.70
N MET A 199 7.34 -9.10 0.43
CA MET A 199 6.80 -10.14 -0.43
C MET A 199 7.97 -10.85 -1.14
N THR A 200 7.94 -12.18 -1.20
CA THR A 200 8.92 -12.95 -1.98
C THR A 200 8.24 -13.61 -3.17
N VAL A 201 8.84 -13.48 -4.36
CA VAL A 201 8.37 -14.06 -5.63
C VAL A 201 9.59 -14.66 -6.33
N ARG A 202 9.64 -15.98 -6.48
CA ARG A 202 10.79 -16.71 -7.06
C ARG A 202 12.16 -16.20 -6.56
N ASP A 203 12.34 -16.24 -5.25
CA ASP A 203 13.54 -15.80 -4.52
C ASP A 203 13.89 -14.30 -4.59
N LYS A 204 13.10 -13.49 -5.31
CA LYS A 204 13.24 -12.04 -5.33
C LYS A 204 12.33 -11.42 -4.29
N ARG A 205 12.87 -10.44 -3.56
CA ARG A 205 12.16 -9.74 -2.48
C ARG A 205 11.67 -8.38 -2.94
N TYR A 206 10.46 -8.06 -2.50
CA TYR A 206 9.74 -6.84 -2.81
C TYR A 206 9.13 -6.29 -1.54
N ARG A 207 8.79 -5.00 -1.54
CA ARG A 207 8.12 -4.35 -0.43
C ARG A 207 6.93 -3.53 -0.90
N TRP A 208 5.81 -3.71 -0.23
CA TRP A 208 4.59 -2.91 -0.35
C TRP A 208 4.60 -1.84 0.74
N VAL A 209 4.65 -0.58 0.33
CA VAL A 209 4.73 0.58 1.22
C VAL A 209 3.46 1.41 1.02
N PRO A 210 2.57 1.50 2.02
CA PRO A 210 1.45 2.43 1.96
C PRO A 210 1.95 3.87 1.97
N ASP A 211 1.22 4.71 1.25
CA ASP A 211 1.39 6.15 1.13
C ASP A 211 -0.01 6.80 1.25
N GLU A 212 -0.11 8.12 1.30
CA GLU A 212 -1.37 8.84 1.59
C GLU A 212 -2.55 8.41 0.70
N SER A 213 -2.28 8.10 -0.57
CA SER A 213 -3.29 7.72 -1.56
C SER A 213 -3.02 6.43 -2.31
N ASN A 214 -1.90 5.75 -2.03
CA ASN A 214 -1.40 4.64 -2.82
C ASN A 214 -0.81 3.52 -1.96
N ILE A 215 -0.67 2.33 -2.51
CA ILE A 215 0.21 1.28 -1.99
C ILE A 215 1.30 1.04 -3.03
N ASN A 216 2.51 1.51 -2.75
CA ASN A 216 3.63 1.51 -3.68
C ASN A 216 4.44 0.19 -3.56
N LEU A 217 4.84 -0.36 -4.70
CA LEU A 217 5.68 -1.55 -4.81
C LEU A 217 7.11 -1.14 -5.13
N TYR A 218 8.06 -1.64 -4.34
CA TYR A 218 9.48 -1.48 -4.60
C TYR A 218 10.22 -2.82 -4.56
N THR A 219 11.42 -2.86 -5.15
CA THR A 219 12.39 -3.90 -4.81
C THR A 219 12.82 -3.78 -3.35
N ASP A 220 13.04 -4.91 -2.68
CA ASP A 220 13.57 -4.96 -1.31
C ASP A 220 15.10 -5.15 -1.35
N SER A 221 15.81 -4.17 -1.92
CA SER A 221 17.27 -4.15 -2.01
C SER A 221 17.87 -3.29 -0.88
N SER A 222 19.04 -3.69 -0.37
CA SER A 222 19.71 -3.00 0.75
C SER A 222 20.34 -1.66 0.39
N ARG A 223 20.59 -1.38 -0.90
CA ARG A 223 21.25 -0.14 -1.34
C ARG A 223 20.27 0.92 -1.82
N THR A 224 19.37 0.55 -2.74
CA THR A 224 18.45 1.52 -3.35
C THR A 224 17.18 0.79 -3.79
N PRO A 225 16.06 0.98 -3.08
CA PRO A 225 14.77 0.45 -3.51
C PRO A 225 14.35 1.08 -4.84
N HIS A 226 13.99 0.26 -5.82
CA HIS A 226 13.51 0.71 -7.13
C HIS A 226 11.99 0.63 -7.18
N PHE A 227 11.34 1.70 -7.63
CA PHE A 227 9.90 1.73 -7.82
C PHE A 227 9.49 0.82 -8.98
N LEU A 228 8.52 -0.06 -8.73
CA LEU A 228 8.03 -1.02 -9.72
C LEU A 228 6.56 -0.80 -10.07
N GLY A 229 5.83 -0.06 -9.24
CA GLY A 229 4.43 0.23 -9.48
C GLY A 229 3.68 0.61 -8.23
N ARG A 230 2.36 0.76 -8.35
CA ARG A 230 1.48 1.13 -7.24
C ARG A 230 0.05 0.65 -7.45
N ILE A 231 -0.66 0.55 -6.34
CA ILE A 231 -2.11 0.40 -6.29
C ILE A 231 -2.70 1.74 -5.91
N THR A 232 -3.70 2.20 -6.66
CA THR A 232 -4.39 3.48 -6.43
C THR A 232 -5.90 3.26 -6.49
N SER A 233 -6.64 3.89 -5.58
CA SER A 233 -8.10 3.96 -5.71
C SER A 233 -8.49 5.03 -6.71
N THR A 234 -9.41 4.70 -7.61
CA THR A 234 -9.98 5.62 -8.58
C THR A 234 -11.46 5.86 -8.26
N SER A 235 -12.07 6.86 -8.87
CA SER A 235 -13.53 7.07 -8.77
C SER A 235 -14.35 5.89 -9.31
N THR A 236 -13.73 5.03 -10.13
CA THR A 236 -14.35 3.89 -10.80
C THR A 236 -13.95 2.53 -10.22
N GLY A 237 -13.09 2.50 -9.21
CA GLY A 237 -12.62 1.25 -8.59
C GLY A 237 -11.15 1.32 -8.16
N THR A 238 -10.36 0.36 -8.62
CA THR A 238 -8.93 0.23 -8.27
C THR A 238 -8.09 0.14 -9.54
N ALA A 239 -6.98 0.85 -9.56
CA ALA A 239 -5.94 0.73 -10.58
C ALA A 239 -4.66 0.14 -9.97
N LEU A 240 -4.05 -0.78 -10.71
CA LEU A 240 -2.68 -1.24 -10.49
C LEU A 240 -1.83 -0.70 -11.63
N GLU A 241 -0.83 0.10 -11.34
CA GLU A 241 0.07 0.68 -12.33
C GLU A 241 1.46 0.07 -12.16
N LEU A 242 2.04 -0.51 -13.20
CA LEU A 242 3.33 -1.19 -13.15
C LEU A 242 4.29 -0.66 -14.20
N THR A 243 5.58 -0.66 -13.89
CA THR A 243 6.64 -0.43 -14.89
C THR A 243 6.74 -1.62 -15.84
N ASP A 244 7.32 -1.40 -17.03
CA ASP A 244 7.58 -2.49 -17.98
C ASP A 244 8.53 -3.54 -17.39
N GLU A 245 9.50 -3.09 -16.58
CA GLU A 245 10.40 -3.96 -15.82
C GLU A 245 9.62 -4.90 -14.89
N ALA A 246 8.63 -4.39 -14.16
CA ALA A 246 7.83 -5.21 -13.26
C ALA A 246 6.96 -6.23 -14.01
N GLN A 247 6.43 -5.86 -15.18
CA GLN A 247 5.61 -6.74 -16.02
C GLN A 247 6.42 -7.88 -16.64
N GLN A 248 7.66 -7.62 -17.06
CA GLN A 248 8.54 -8.60 -17.70
C GLN A 248 9.22 -9.54 -16.70
N ARG A 249 9.21 -9.21 -15.39
CA ARG A 249 9.77 -10.07 -14.34
C ARG A 249 8.90 -11.31 -14.18
N ASP A 250 9.50 -12.46 -14.41
CA ASP A 250 8.84 -13.76 -14.44
C ASP A 250 8.01 -14.05 -13.17
N GLY A 251 6.69 -14.16 -13.35
CA GLY A 251 5.69 -14.42 -12.30
C GLY A 251 5.28 -13.21 -11.45
N LEU A 252 5.95 -12.06 -11.58
CA LEU A 252 5.66 -10.90 -10.73
C LEU A 252 4.28 -10.31 -11.01
N LEU A 253 3.84 -10.29 -12.27
CA LEU A 253 2.53 -9.76 -12.64
C LEU A 253 1.40 -10.52 -11.94
N GLU A 254 1.39 -11.86 -12.00
CA GLU A 254 0.41 -12.71 -11.31
C GLU A 254 0.46 -12.50 -9.79
N ALA A 255 1.66 -12.50 -9.22
CA ALA A 255 1.87 -12.32 -7.80
C ALA A 255 1.34 -10.95 -7.32
N VAL A 256 1.55 -9.88 -8.10
CA VAL A 256 1.08 -8.54 -7.74
C VAL A 256 -0.44 -8.41 -7.84
N VAL A 257 -1.08 -9.04 -8.84
CA VAL A 257 -2.54 -9.10 -8.92
C VAL A 257 -3.14 -9.78 -7.68
N VAL A 258 -2.53 -10.89 -7.25
CA VAL A 258 -2.96 -11.63 -6.05
C VAL A 258 -2.66 -10.85 -4.77
N ALA A 259 -1.51 -10.18 -4.68
CA ALA A 259 -1.17 -9.32 -3.55
C ALA A 259 -2.16 -8.16 -3.43
N ALA A 260 -2.54 -7.52 -4.54
CA ALA A 260 -3.59 -6.50 -4.55
C ALA A 260 -4.91 -7.07 -4.01
N LEU A 261 -5.32 -8.26 -4.46
CA LEU A 261 -6.51 -8.96 -3.97
C LEU A 261 -6.49 -9.15 -2.45
N VAL A 262 -5.37 -9.62 -1.90
CA VAL A 262 -5.21 -9.82 -0.46
C VAL A 262 -5.18 -8.50 0.30
N LEU A 263 -4.37 -7.52 -0.14
CA LEU A 263 -4.19 -6.23 0.54
C LEU A 263 -5.48 -5.41 0.59
N LEU A 264 -6.31 -5.49 -0.46
CA LEU A 264 -7.57 -4.74 -0.58
C LEU A 264 -8.80 -5.52 -0.10
N SER A 265 -8.63 -6.77 0.36
CA SER A 265 -9.73 -7.67 0.75
C SER A 265 -10.52 -7.21 1.99
N GLY A 266 -9.94 -6.34 2.83
CA GLY A 266 -10.45 -6.00 4.16
C GLY A 266 -10.34 -7.14 5.18
N ARG A 267 -9.68 -8.26 4.83
CA ARG A 267 -9.43 -9.39 5.73
C ARG A 267 -8.12 -9.19 6.49
N ALA A 268 -8.04 -9.77 7.68
CA ALA A 268 -6.79 -9.87 8.42
C ALA A 268 -5.77 -10.73 7.64
N ILE A 269 -4.52 -10.26 7.56
CA ILE A 269 -3.44 -10.96 6.86
C ILE A 269 -2.56 -11.74 7.85
N ASP A 270 -2.44 -11.30 9.11
CA ASP A 270 -1.57 -11.89 10.15
C ASP A 270 -2.35 -12.65 11.23
#